data_AF-A0A9X7ZI49-F1
#
_entry.id   AF-A0A9X7ZI49-F1
#
_cell.length_a   1.000
_cell.length_b   1.000
_cell.length_c   1.000
_cell.angle_alpha   90.00
_cell.angle_beta   90.00
_cell.angle_gamma   90.00
#
_symmetry.space_group_name_H-M   'P 1'
#
loop_
_entity.id
_entity.type
_entity.pdbx_description
1 polymer ?
#
loop_
_entity_poly.entity_id
_entity_poly.type
_entity_poly.pdbx_seq_one_letter_code
_entity_poly.pdbx_strand_id
1 'polypeptide(L)'
;MPDVRGAFADAARAREQDLAQRLATSVEVDRAFAEALRGACRKTVWGRRRLDAIEVEISDVVARQDVLGLDTPAGARQFQAFLAAKARDIHLVVDEVWTDSKSRAGLLQSLRYPMRDGAPLSPPPIDTLGGEHRWTDRDLYPHDPTAADVKQDSVGDCYLDATMGAIANANPQWIKDRIHFDDQTGTFDVTLWDGHEWKHIDVTQADLDADIRHNGASWLDNGRPDAALWPAVLESAYAKLKYPGTDLADALGNEAGIGQGGYAKDALEALTGNRGTVIKPENVWFTNQHIDQAISGALATHQPVTVSTTPEGSPLTQSHVYVVEGISGTGSDAMVTLRNPWETNTGTPIDTPDALVTVRLGDLIGSGLPGPLGTHPMACVNIGSLG
;
A
#
# COMPACT_ATOMS: atom_id res chain seq x y z
N MET A 1 -35.74 51.67 -19.23
CA MET A 1 -34.63 50.75 -19.52
C MET A 1 -34.93 49.34 -18.99
N PRO A 2 -35.71 48.52 -19.72
CA PRO A 2 -36.00 47.11 -19.35
C PRO A 2 -35.10 46.09 -20.07
N ASP A 3 -34.56 46.47 -21.24
CA ASP A 3 -33.93 45.56 -22.23
C ASP A 3 -32.58 44.98 -21.76
N VAL A 4 -31.82 45.76 -20.98
CA VAL A 4 -30.51 45.37 -20.47
C VAL A 4 -30.62 44.27 -19.40
N ARG A 5 -31.73 44.23 -18.64
CA ARG A 5 -31.94 43.21 -17.59
C ARG A 5 -32.30 41.83 -18.16
N GLY A 6 -32.93 41.77 -19.34
CA GLY A 6 -33.25 40.50 -20.03
C GLY A 6 -31.99 39.80 -20.54
N ALA A 7 -31.09 40.56 -21.17
CA ALA A 7 -29.82 40.04 -21.71
C ALA A 7 -28.91 39.44 -20.63
N PHE A 8 -28.84 40.02 -19.43
CA PHE A 8 -28.08 39.45 -18.32
C PHE A 8 -28.70 38.17 -17.76
N ALA A 9 -30.03 38.09 -17.68
CA ALA A 9 -30.72 36.90 -17.21
C ALA A 9 -30.57 35.73 -18.20
N ASP A 10 -30.61 36.00 -19.51
CA ASP A 10 -30.40 34.98 -20.53
C ASP A 10 -28.94 34.53 -20.62
N ALA A 11 -27.97 35.45 -20.43
CA ALA A 11 -26.56 35.11 -20.31
C ALA A 11 -26.26 34.26 -19.07
N ALA A 12 -26.92 34.51 -17.94
CA ALA A 12 -26.79 33.71 -16.73
C ALA A 12 -27.33 32.28 -16.94
N ARG A 13 -28.51 32.12 -17.56
CA ARG A 13 -29.06 30.79 -17.87
C ARG A 13 -28.18 30.01 -18.86
N ALA A 14 -27.63 30.68 -19.88
CA ALA A 14 -26.69 30.05 -20.81
C ALA A 14 -25.41 29.57 -20.11
N ARG A 15 -24.90 30.33 -19.13
CA ARG A 15 -23.75 29.96 -18.30
C ARG A 15 -24.08 28.77 -17.40
N GLU A 16 -25.25 28.74 -16.77
CA GLU A 16 -25.69 27.62 -15.93
C GLU A 16 -25.83 26.32 -16.74
N GLN A 17 -26.38 26.40 -17.96
CA GLN A 17 -26.49 25.24 -18.85
C GLN A 17 -25.13 24.72 -19.31
N ASP A 18 -24.19 25.61 -19.64
CA ASP A 18 -22.81 25.26 -19.97
C ASP A 18 -22.10 24.58 -18.79
N LEU A 19 -22.30 25.07 -17.55
CA LEU A 19 -21.76 24.45 -16.34
C LEU A 19 -22.36 23.07 -16.07
N ALA A 20 -23.69 22.92 -16.21
CA ALA A 20 -24.36 21.64 -16.03
C ALA A 20 -23.88 20.60 -17.05
N GLN A 21 -23.69 21.02 -18.31
CA GLN A 21 -23.17 20.15 -19.36
C GLN A 21 -21.72 19.71 -19.08
N ARG A 22 -20.87 20.62 -18.61
CA ARG A 22 -19.48 20.31 -18.24
C ARG A 22 -19.40 19.35 -17.05
N LEU A 23 -20.23 19.55 -16.03
CA LEU A 23 -20.29 18.65 -14.89
C LEU A 23 -20.73 17.25 -15.32
N ALA A 24 -21.74 17.15 -16.18
CA ALA A 24 -22.18 15.86 -16.72
C ALA A 24 -21.05 15.16 -17.49
N THR A 25 -20.33 15.88 -18.36
CA THR A 25 -19.17 15.31 -19.08
C THR A 25 -18.03 14.91 -18.14
N SER A 26 -17.76 15.66 -17.07
CA SER A 26 -16.75 15.29 -16.06
C SER A 26 -17.11 13.98 -15.36
N VAL A 27 -18.37 13.85 -14.92
CA VAL A 27 -18.86 12.64 -14.26
C VAL A 27 -18.79 11.42 -15.18
N GLU A 28 -19.08 11.59 -16.48
CA GLU A 28 -18.94 10.51 -17.46
C GLU A 28 -17.48 10.11 -17.67
N VAL A 29 -16.55 11.06 -17.73
CA VAL A 29 -15.11 10.80 -17.84
C VAL A 29 -14.58 10.09 -16.59
N ASP A 30 -14.94 10.56 -15.39
CA ASP A 30 -14.52 9.94 -14.12
C ASP A 30 -15.06 8.51 -13.99
N ARG A 31 -16.30 8.29 -14.41
CA ARG A 31 -16.88 6.95 -14.44
C ARG A 31 -16.14 6.04 -15.42
N ALA A 32 -15.85 6.51 -16.62
CA ALA A 32 -15.11 5.74 -17.63
C ALA A 32 -13.68 5.42 -17.16
N PHE A 33 -13.03 6.37 -16.48
CA PHE A 33 -11.72 6.18 -15.84
C PHE A 33 -11.78 5.10 -14.75
N ALA A 34 -12.72 5.20 -13.81
CA ALA A 34 -12.88 4.25 -12.73
C ALA A 34 -13.23 2.83 -13.24
N GLU A 35 -14.06 2.73 -14.28
CA GLU A 35 -14.38 1.45 -14.92
C GLU A 35 -13.17 0.84 -15.64
N ALA A 36 -12.36 1.66 -16.31
CA ALA A 36 -11.12 1.23 -16.94
C ALA A 36 -10.10 0.71 -15.90
N LEU A 37 -9.89 1.45 -14.81
CA LEU A 37 -8.96 1.10 -13.74
C LEU A 37 -9.38 -0.20 -13.03
N ARG A 38 -10.65 -0.30 -12.60
CA ARG A 38 -11.18 -1.54 -12.00
C ARG A 38 -11.10 -2.72 -12.96
N GLY A 39 -11.29 -2.49 -14.26
CA GLY A 39 -11.10 -3.49 -15.30
C GLY A 39 -9.66 -4.00 -15.34
N ALA A 40 -8.68 -3.10 -15.36
CA ALA A 40 -7.25 -3.42 -15.35
C ALA A 40 -6.86 -4.23 -14.09
N CYS A 41 -7.26 -3.77 -12.89
CA CYS A 41 -6.98 -4.48 -11.64
C CYS A 41 -7.55 -5.90 -11.65
N ARG A 42 -8.81 -6.08 -12.10
CA ARG A 42 -9.41 -7.42 -12.21
C ARG A 42 -8.65 -8.31 -13.20
N LYS A 43 -8.15 -7.76 -14.31
CA LYS A 43 -7.41 -8.54 -15.31
C LYS A 43 -6.04 -8.96 -14.80
N THR A 44 -5.34 -8.08 -14.08
CA THR A 44 -4.06 -8.39 -13.42
C THR A 44 -4.23 -9.45 -12.34
N VAL A 45 -5.26 -9.33 -11.49
CA VAL A 45 -5.58 -10.35 -10.47
C VAL A 45 -5.93 -11.70 -11.11
N TRP A 46 -6.72 -11.70 -12.19
CA TRP A 46 -7.01 -12.92 -12.96
C TRP A 46 -5.74 -13.55 -13.54
N GLY A 47 -4.85 -12.74 -14.11
CA GLY A 47 -3.58 -13.20 -14.67
C GLY A 47 -2.70 -13.86 -13.62
N ARG A 48 -2.55 -13.22 -12.46
CA ARG A 48 -1.80 -13.77 -11.32
C ARG A 48 -2.38 -15.10 -10.86
N ARG A 49 -3.68 -15.17 -10.58
CA ARG A 49 -4.36 -16.42 -10.18
C ARG A 49 -4.18 -17.54 -11.19
N ARG A 50 -4.16 -17.23 -12.49
CA ARG A 50 -3.97 -18.25 -13.53
C ARG A 50 -2.52 -18.74 -13.57
N LEU A 51 -1.54 -17.87 -13.37
CA LEU A 51 -0.13 -18.26 -13.24
C LEU A 51 0.10 -19.11 -12.00
N ASP A 52 -0.48 -18.73 -10.85
CA ASP A 52 -0.41 -19.51 -9.61
C ASP A 52 -1.03 -20.92 -9.81
N ALA A 53 -2.17 -21.02 -10.52
CA ALA A 53 -2.76 -22.31 -10.85
C ALA A 53 -1.85 -23.16 -11.75
N ILE A 54 -1.15 -22.55 -12.72
CA ILE A 54 -0.18 -23.26 -13.57
C ILE A 54 1.01 -23.76 -12.74
N GLU A 55 1.49 -22.97 -11.78
CA GLU A 55 2.55 -23.37 -10.84
C GLU A 55 2.13 -24.58 -10.00
N VAL A 56 0.89 -24.58 -9.47
CA VAL A 56 0.33 -25.72 -8.73
C VAL A 56 0.22 -26.95 -9.62
N GLU A 57 -0.30 -26.82 -10.85
CA GLU A 57 -0.39 -27.93 -11.81
C GLU A 57 0.98 -28.54 -12.12
N ILE A 58 2.03 -27.72 -12.26
CA ILE A 58 3.41 -28.18 -12.47
C ILE A 58 3.92 -28.88 -11.21
N SER A 59 3.74 -28.27 -10.04
CA SER A 59 4.24 -28.77 -8.76
C SER A 59 3.61 -30.11 -8.38
N ASP A 60 2.31 -30.27 -8.61
CA ASP A 60 1.59 -31.54 -8.38
C ASP A 60 2.12 -32.68 -9.26
N VAL A 61 2.44 -32.38 -10.51
CA VAL A 61 2.99 -33.38 -11.45
C VAL A 61 4.42 -33.73 -11.05
N VAL A 62 5.24 -32.74 -10.66
CA VAL A 62 6.61 -32.97 -10.16
C VAL A 62 6.60 -33.78 -8.87
N ALA A 63 5.66 -33.52 -7.95
CA ALA A 63 5.51 -34.28 -6.72
C ALA A 63 5.15 -35.76 -6.95
N ARG A 64 4.55 -36.10 -8.10
CA ARG A 64 4.18 -37.47 -8.51
C ARG A 64 5.14 -38.06 -9.56
N GLN A 65 6.38 -37.58 -9.60
CA GLN A 65 7.39 -37.97 -10.59
C GLN A 65 7.69 -39.49 -10.65
N ASP A 66 7.47 -40.20 -9.54
CA ASP A 66 7.61 -41.65 -9.41
C ASP A 66 6.57 -42.42 -10.24
N VAL A 67 5.39 -41.83 -10.49
CA VAL A 67 4.31 -42.43 -11.30
C VAL A 67 4.44 -42.11 -12.79
N LEU A 68 5.28 -41.12 -13.16
CA LEU A 68 5.45 -40.66 -14.55
C LEU A 68 6.42 -41.52 -15.38
N GLY A 69 7.19 -42.42 -14.76
CA GLY A 69 8.17 -43.26 -15.44
C GLY A 69 9.23 -42.44 -16.20
N LEU A 70 9.78 -41.41 -15.55
CA LEU A 70 10.76 -40.48 -16.13
C LEU A 70 12.08 -41.16 -16.54
N ASP A 71 12.36 -42.33 -16.00
CA ASP A 71 13.45 -43.23 -16.37
C ASP A 71 13.22 -43.93 -17.73
N THR A 72 12.00 -43.86 -18.28
CA THR A 72 11.67 -44.37 -19.60
C THR A 72 11.65 -43.25 -20.65
N PRO A 73 12.07 -43.53 -21.91
CA PRO A 73 11.95 -42.57 -23.00
C PRO A 73 10.51 -42.12 -23.29
N ALA A 74 9.51 -42.94 -22.96
CA ALA A 74 8.10 -42.61 -23.15
C ALA A 74 7.60 -41.60 -22.10
N GLY A 75 7.90 -41.84 -20.82
CA GLY A 75 7.55 -40.93 -19.72
C GLY A 75 8.26 -39.59 -19.82
N ALA A 76 9.55 -39.58 -20.17
CA ALA A 76 10.31 -38.34 -20.40
C ALA A 76 9.69 -37.48 -21.52
N ARG A 77 9.26 -38.09 -22.63
CA ARG A 77 8.60 -37.36 -23.73
C ARG A 77 7.22 -36.82 -23.34
N GLN A 78 6.45 -37.56 -22.55
CA GLN A 78 5.15 -37.10 -22.04
C GLN A 78 5.32 -35.91 -21.09
N PHE A 79 6.30 -35.95 -20.19
CA PHE A 79 6.59 -34.85 -19.28
C PHE A 79 7.11 -33.61 -20.02
N GLN A 80 7.97 -33.77 -21.02
CA GLN A 80 8.39 -32.66 -21.90
C GLN A 80 7.21 -32.03 -22.65
N ALA A 81 6.27 -32.84 -23.17
CA ALA A 81 5.08 -32.33 -23.83
C ALA A 81 4.16 -31.55 -22.87
N PHE A 82 4.05 -32.02 -21.63
CA PHE A 82 3.33 -31.32 -20.56
C PHE A 82 3.97 -29.95 -20.25
N LEU A 83 5.28 -29.89 -20.01
CA LEU A 83 5.97 -28.62 -19.74
C LEU A 83 5.87 -27.64 -20.91
N ALA A 84 5.98 -28.14 -22.14
CA ALA A 84 5.78 -27.31 -23.33
C ALA A 84 4.35 -26.78 -23.46
N ALA A 85 3.34 -27.52 -23.00
CA ALA A 85 1.96 -27.03 -22.91
C ALA A 85 1.82 -25.94 -21.83
N LYS A 86 2.40 -26.14 -20.65
CA LYS A 86 2.36 -25.14 -19.56
C LYS A 86 3.08 -23.84 -19.91
N ALA A 87 4.22 -23.91 -20.62
CA ALA A 87 4.91 -22.74 -21.13
C ALA A 87 4.02 -21.92 -22.10
N ARG A 88 3.27 -22.60 -22.97
CA ARG A 88 2.29 -21.91 -23.84
C ARG A 88 1.15 -21.29 -23.04
N ASP A 89 0.64 -21.98 -22.02
CA ASP A 89 -0.41 -21.44 -21.14
C ASP A 89 0.06 -20.16 -20.45
N ILE A 90 1.31 -20.12 -19.94
CA ILE A 90 1.92 -18.93 -19.32
C ILE A 90 2.00 -17.76 -20.32
N HIS A 91 2.51 -18.01 -21.52
CA HIS A 91 2.60 -16.97 -22.55
C HIS A 91 1.23 -16.40 -22.93
N LEU A 92 0.21 -17.24 -23.07
CA LEU A 92 -1.15 -16.79 -23.36
C LEU A 92 -1.69 -15.87 -22.26
N VAL A 93 -1.47 -16.21 -20.99
CA VAL A 93 -1.91 -15.39 -19.85
C VAL A 93 -1.22 -14.03 -19.85
N VAL A 94 0.10 -14.02 -20.05
CA VAL A 94 0.89 -12.78 -20.09
C VAL A 94 0.45 -11.89 -21.27
N ASP A 95 0.30 -12.45 -22.46
CA ASP A 95 -0.14 -11.72 -23.64
C ASP A 95 -1.56 -11.14 -23.47
N GLU A 96 -2.45 -11.87 -22.81
CA GLU A 96 -3.82 -11.43 -22.58
C GLU A 96 -3.89 -10.29 -21.55
N VAL A 97 -3.10 -10.34 -20.49
CA VAL A 97 -2.95 -9.23 -19.53
C VAL A 97 -2.31 -8.02 -20.20
N TRP A 98 -1.24 -8.23 -20.95
CA TRP A 98 -0.55 -7.16 -21.68
C TRP A 98 -1.46 -6.45 -22.68
N THR A 99 -2.24 -7.21 -23.45
CA THR A 99 -3.16 -6.66 -24.45
C THR A 99 -4.29 -5.85 -23.80
N ASP A 100 -4.85 -6.31 -22.68
CA ASP A 100 -5.86 -5.56 -21.92
C ASP A 100 -5.27 -4.27 -21.34
N SER A 101 -4.08 -4.32 -20.74
CA SER A 101 -3.38 -3.14 -20.23
C SER A 101 -3.13 -2.11 -21.34
N LYS A 102 -2.63 -2.54 -22.50
CA LYS A 102 -2.40 -1.65 -23.64
C LYS A 102 -3.70 -1.03 -24.16
N SER A 103 -4.78 -1.82 -24.26
CA SER A 103 -6.09 -1.33 -24.70
C SER A 103 -6.66 -0.28 -23.74
N ARG A 104 -6.51 -0.49 -22.43
CA ARG A 104 -6.99 0.43 -21.40
C ARG A 104 -6.15 1.68 -21.33
N ALA A 105 -4.83 1.58 -21.46
CA ALA A 105 -3.97 2.75 -21.59
C ALA A 105 -4.38 3.63 -22.79
N GLY A 106 -4.69 3.01 -23.94
CA GLY A 106 -5.23 3.73 -25.10
C GLY A 106 -6.58 4.39 -24.83
N LEU A 107 -7.49 3.72 -24.11
CA LEU A 107 -8.77 4.28 -23.68
C LEU A 107 -8.54 5.51 -22.78
N LEU A 108 -7.69 5.39 -21.77
CA LEU A 108 -7.37 6.48 -20.83
C LEU A 108 -6.73 7.68 -21.55
N GLN A 109 -5.84 7.45 -22.52
CA GLN A 109 -5.28 8.52 -23.36
C GLN A 109 -6.32 9.23 -24.23
N SER A 110 -7.40 8.53 -24.61
CA SER A 110 -8.51 9.10 -25.38
C SER A 110 -9.53 9.87 -24.52
N LEU A 111 -9.59 9.60 -23.21
CA LEU A 111 -10.39 10.34 -22.24
C LEU A 111 -9.75 11.72 -22.02
N ARG A 112 -9.97 12.66 -22.93
CA ARG A 112 -9.58 14.07 -22.74
C ARG A 112 -10.70 14.81 -22.01
N TYR A 113 -10.36 15.39 -20.87
CA TYR A 113 -11.16 16.46 -20.28
C TYR A 113 -11.32 17.59 -21.31
N PRO A 114 -12.53 18.15 -21.52
CA PRO A 114 -12.72 19.36 -22.31
C PRO A 114 -12.20 20.56 -21.51
N MET A 115 -10.87 20.70 -21.41
CA MET A 115 -10.24 21.94 -21.00
C MET A 115 -9.97 22.79 -22.24
N ARG A 116 -10.66 23.92 -22.37
CA ARG A 116 -10.26 24.98 -23.30
C ARG A 116 -9.53 26.06 -22.53
N ASP A 117 -8.32 26.40 -23.01
CA ASP A 117 -7.59 27.67 -22.93
C ASP A 117 -8.18 28.75 -22.00
N GLY A 118 -8.20 28.46 -20.72
CA GLY A 118 -8.55 29.39 -19.66
C GLY A 118 -7.76 28.93 -18.44
N ALA A 119 -6.95 29.81 -17.89
CA ALA A 119 -6.08 29.54 -16.77
C ALA A 119 -6.80 28.69 -15.71
N PRO A 120 -6.16 27.62 -15.20
CA PRO A 120 -6.80 26.70 -14.28
C PRO A 120 -7.34 27.47 -13.07
N LEU A 121 -8.62 27.26 -12.77
CA LEU A 121 -9.17 27.65 -11.48
C LEU A 121 -8.51 26.75 -10.45
N SER A 122 -7.49 27.29 -9.79
CA SER A 122 -6.86 26.70 -8.63
C SER A 122 -7.92 26.30 -7.58
N PRO A 123 -7.71 25.20 -6.83
CA PRO A 123 -8.47 24.99 -5.59
C PRO A 123 -8.36 26.23 -4.70
N PRO A 124 -9.35 26.53 -3.84
CA PRO A 124 -9.27 27.70 -2.97
C PRO A 124 -7.94 27.62 -2.20
N PRO A 125 -7.14 28.70 -2.21
CA PRO A 125 -5.90 28.70 -1.46
C PRO A 125 -6.23 28.37 -0.01
N ILE A 126 -5.49 27.43 0.58
CA ILE A 126 -5.12 27.57 1.99
C ILE A 126 -4.63 29.01 2.09
N ASP A 127 -5.24 29.78 2.99
CA ASP A 127 -5.02 31.21 3.17
C ASP A 127 -3.51 31.51 3.20
N THR A 128 -2.97 31.82 2.02
CA THR A 128 -1.58 32.15 1.77
C THR A 128 -1.60 33.62 1.42
N LEU A 129 -1.64 34.43 2.45
CA LEU A 129 -1.04 35.75 2.42
C LEU A 129 0.47 35.57 2.17
N GLY A 130 0.86 35.34 0.91
CA GLY A 130 2.23 35.49 0.40
C GLY A 130 3.30 34.57 1.00
N GLY A 131 3.39 33.32 0.51
CA GLY A 131 4.55 32.43 0.68
C GLY A 131 4.17 30.95 0.51
N GLU A 132 5.00 30.17 -0.18
CA GLU A 132 4.96 28.69 -0.07
C GLU A 132 5.12 28.32 1.41
N HIS A 133 4.26 27.44 1.92
CA HIS A 133 4.38 26.99 3.30
C HIS A 133 5.72 26.25 3.45
N ARG A 134 6.60 26.75 4.33
CA ARG A 134 7.91 26.17 4.56
C ARG A 134 7.85 25.29 5.78
N TRP A 135 8.01 24.00 5.57
CA TRP A 135 8.06 22.97 6.60
C TRP A 135 9.33 23.10 7.44
N THR A 136 9.18 22.98 8.76
CA THR A 136 10.26 23.12 9.75
C THR A 136 10.21 22.02 10.81
N ASP A 137 11.16 22.04 11.74
CA ASP A 137 11.16 21.18 12.92
C ASP A 137 9.86 21.25 13.74
N ARG A 138 9.17 22.40 13.73
CA ARG A 138 7.90 22.60 14.45
C ARG A 138 6.75 21.78 13.90
N ASP A 139 6.82 21.39 12.63
CA ASP A 139 5.75 20.69 11.93
C ASP A 139 5.93 19.16 12.02
N LEU A 140 7.13 18.68 12.36
CA LEU A 140 7.46 17.25 12.45
C LEU A 140 6.57 16.50 13.45
N TYR A 141 6.42 17.06 14.66
CA TYR A 141 5.87 16.34 15.81
C TYR A 141 4.92 17.24 16.62
N PRO A 142 3.65 17.40 16.18
CA PRO A 142 2.63 18.09 16.99
C PRO A 142 2.37 17.37 18.33
N HIS A 143 2.68 16.07 18.38
CA HIS A 143 2.74 15.23 19.57
C HIS A 143 3.77 14.11 19.36
N ASP A 144 3.92 13.20 20.33
CA ASP A 144 4.76 12.02 20.15
C ASP A 144 4.25 11.19 18.95
N PRO A 145 5.14 10.70 18.06
CA PRO A 145 4.77 9.86 16.94
C PRO A 145 3.90 8.68 17.35
N THR A 146 2.82 8.45 16.61
CA THR A 146 1.95 7.27 16.77
C THR A 146 1.54 6.72 15.42
N ALA A 147 1.03 5.49 15.38
CA ALA A 147 0.45 4.92 14.17
C ALA A 147 -0.73 5.72 13.61
N ALA A 148 -1.41 6.54 14.42
CA ALA A 148 -2.51 7.37 13.96
C ALA A 148 -2.05 8.59 13.15
N ASP A 149 -0.76 8.93 13.18
CA ASP A 149 -0.18 9.98 12.31
C ASP A 149 -0.05 9.52 10.87
N VAL A 150 0.06 8.21 10.68
CA VAL A 150 0.24 7.60 9.36
C VAL A 150 -1.13 7.38 8.75
N LYS A 151 -1.30 7.89 7.53
CA LYS A 151 -2.46 7.62 6.71
C LYS A 151 -2.01 7.33 5.30
N GLN A 152 -2.09 6.06 4.93
CA GLN A 152 -1.92 5.65 3.55
C GLN A 152 -3.12 6.13 2.71
N ASP A 153 -2.83 6.74 1.57
CA ASP A 153 -3.81 7.04 0.55
C ASP A 153 -3.53 6.36 -0.79
N SER A 154 -2.76 6.98 -1.67
CA SER A 154 -2.71 6.55 -3.08
C SER A 154 -1.48 5.71 -3.43
N VAL A 155 -0.46 5.73 -2.57
CA VAL A 155 0.76 4.93 -2.70
C VAL A 155 0.52 3.51 -2.18
N GLY A 156 0.87 2.50 -2.98
CA GLY A 156 0.65 1.09 -2.70
C GLY A 156 1.66 0.45 -1.74
N ASP A 157 2.12 1.20 -0.74
CA ASP A 157 3.23 0.87 0.15
C ASP A 157 2.81 0.52 1.59
N CYS A 158 1.66 -0.15 1.77
CA CYS A 158 1.09 -0.44 3.10
C CYS A 158 2.06 -1.14 4.06
N TYR A 159 3.01 -1.88 3.48
CA TYR A 159 4.09 -2.55 4.18
C TYR A 159 5.07 -1.58 4.87
N LEU A 160 5.29 -0.40 4.30
CA LEU A 160 6.05 0.70 4.89
C LEU A 160 5.20 1.41 5.94
N ASP A 161 4.00 1.87 5.56
CA ASP A 161 3.12 2.67 6.43
C ASP A 161 2.75 1.98 7.73
N ALA A 162 2.31 0.72 7.66
CA ALA A 162 2.05 -0.06 8.86
C ALA A 162 3.32 -0.30 9.68
N THR A 163 4.50 -0.41 9.04
CA THR A 163 5.75 -0.59 9.78
C THR A 163 6.18 0.70 10.47
N MET A 164 6.04 1.86 9.81
CA MET A 164 6.26 3.18 10.41
C MET A 164 5.36 3.36 11.64
N GLY A 165 4.06 3.08 11.49
CA GLY A 165 3.12 3.16 12.61
C GLY A 165 3.45 2.19 13.76
N ALA A 166 3.83 0.95 13.44
CA ALA A 166 4.23 -0.02 14.46
C ALA A 166 5.47 0.43 15.26
N ILE A 167 6.48 1.00 14.58
CA ILE A 167 7.68 1.56 15.23
C ILE A 167 7.30 2.76 16.08
N ALA A 168 6.46 3.67 15.57
CA ALA A 168 6.01 4.85 16.30
C ALA A 168 5.29 4.45 17.60
N ASN A 169 4.35 3.50 17.55
CA ASN A 169 3.67 3.00 18.75
C ASN A 169 4.62 2.30 19.74
N ALA A 170 5.60 1.55 19.23
CA ALA A 170 6.55 0.82 20.05
C ALA A 170 7.54 1.76 20.76
N ASN A 171 8.13 2.68 20.03
CA ASN A 171 9.13 3.62 20.52
C ASN A 171 9.12 4.91 19.67
N PRO A 172 8.32 5.93 20.04
CA PRO A 172 8.27 7.19 19.31
C PRO A 172 9.63 7.89 19.22
N GLN A 173 10.50 7.68 20.21
CA GLN A 173 11.84 8.26 20.22
C GLN A 173 12.72 7.70 19.09
N TRP A 174 12.50 6.46 18.65
CA TRP A 174 13.24 5.87 17.54
C TRP A 174 13.09 6.67 16.24
N ILE A 175 11.89 7.19 15.98
CA ILE A 175 11.59 8.06 14.83
C ILE A 175 12.29 9.41 15.00
N LYS A 176 12.16 10.01 16.20
CA LYS A 176 12.76 11.32 16.51
C LYS A 176 14.29 11.32 16.42
N ASP A 177 14.92 10.22 16.81
CA ASP A 177 16.37 10.05 16.75
C ASP A 177 16.90 9.89 15.31
N ARG A 178 16.02 9.73 14.32
CA ARG A 178 16.38 9.45 12.92
C ARG A 178 16.00 10.53 11.95
N ILE A 179 15.22 11.53 12.36
CA ILE A 179 14.81 12.64 11.51
C ILE A 179 15.25 13.94 12.17
N HIS A 180 16.17 14.64 11.53
CA HIS A 180 16.71 15.91 12.00
C HIS A 180 16.49 17.01 10.97
N PHE A 181 15.99 18.17 11.40
CA PHE A 181 15.87 19.34 10.54
C PHE A 181 17.16 20.17 10.55
N ASP A 182 17.64 20.57 9.38
CA ASP A 182 18.75 21.50 9.21
C ASP A 182 18.22 22.91 8.89
N ASP A 183 18.33 23.81 9.87
CA ASP A 183 17.91 25.22 9.74
C ASP A 183 18.67 26.00 8.65
N GLN A 184 19.88 25.58 8.28
CA GLN A 184 20.72 26.27 7.29
C GLN A 184 20.27 25.97 5.87
N THR A 185 19.96 24.70 5.60
CA THR A 185 19.53 24.23 4.27
C THR A 185 18.01 24.24 4.12
N GLY A 186 17.28 24.11 5.22
CA GLY A 186 15.83 23.88 5.22
C GLY A 186 15.44 22.45 4.80
N THR A 187 16.34 21.49 4.95
CA THR A 187 16.12 20.07 4.61
C THR A 187 16.01 19.22 5.88
N PHE A 188 15.43 18.03 5.73
CA PHE A 188 15.38 17.02 6.78
C PHE A 188 16.40 15.93 6.46
N ASP A 189 17.35 15.67 7.34
CA ASP A 189 18.24 14.53 7.28
C ASP A 189 17.58 13.32 7.93
N VAL A 190 17.44 12.24 7.17
CA VAL A 190 16.82 10.99 7.62
C VAL A 190 17.83 9.86 7.60
N THR A 191 18.00 9.18 8.74
CA THR A 191 18.91 8.03 8.86
C THR A 191 18.18 6.71 8.60
N LEU A 192 18.51 6.04 7.50
CA LEU A 192 17.94 4.75 7.08
C LEU A 192 19.03 3.70 6.79
N TRP A 193 18.72 2.44 6.96
CA TRP A 193 19.60 1.32 6.64
C TRP A 193 19.40 0.85 5.20
N ASP A 194 20.47 0.78 4.40
CA ASP A 194 20.37 0.35 2.99
C ASP A 194 20.44 -1.17 2.78
N GLY A 195 20.66 -1.93 3.86
CA GLY A 195 20.94 -3.37 3.84
C GLY A 195 22.37 -3.70 4.27
N HIS A 196 23.27 -2.71 4.28
CA HIS A 196 24.68 -2.86 4.58
C HIS A 196 25.22 -1.83 5.57
N GLU A 197 24.77 -0.58 5.49
CA GLU A 197 25.16 0.51 6.38
C GLU A 197 24.05 1.54 6.59
N TRP A 198 24.19 2.36 7.63
CA TRP A 198 23.32 3.51 7.86
C TRP A 198 23.65 4.63 6.87
N LYS A 199 22.64 5.13 6.18
CA LYS A 199 22.68 6.22 5.20
C LYS A 199 21.90 7.43 5.72
N HIS A 200 22.46 8.60 5.46
CA HIS A 200 21.80 9.89 5.64
C HIS A 200 21.15 10.28 4.32
N ILE A 201 19.83 10.50 4.35
CA ILE A 201 19.01 10.82 3.19
C ILE A 201 18.41 12.21 3.40
N ASP A 202 18.87 13.17 2.60
CA ASP A 202 18.32 14.52 2.62
C ASP A 202 16.93 14.52 1.99
N VAL A 203 15.94 15.07 2.67
CA VAL A 203 14.57 15.32 2.19
C VAL A 203 14.36 16.83 2.12
N THR A 204 14.10 17.33 0.93
CA THR A 204 13.94 18.76 0.65
C THR A 204 12.47 19.20 0.80
N GLN A 205 12.23 20.51 0.80
CA GLN A 205 10.86 21.05 0.76
C GLN A 205 10.10 20.58 -0.49
N ALA A 206 10.78 20.53 -1.64
CA ALA A 206 10.20 20.07 -2.90
C ALA A 206 9.86 18.57 -2.88
N ASP A 207 10.63 17.77 -2.13
CA ASP A 207 10.33 16.36 -1.88
C ASP A 207 9.01 16.25 -1.10
N LEU A 208 8.88 16.97 0.03
CA LEU A 208 7.64 16.96 0.81
C LEU A 208 6.42 17.46 0.04
N ASP A 209 6.58 18.50 -0.78
CA ASP A 209 5.51 18.99 -1.65
C ASP A 209 5.14 17.97 -2.74
N ALA A 210 6.10 17.17 -3.23
CA ALA A 210 5.82 16.11 -4.19
C ALA A 210 5.08 14.95 -3.53
N ASP A 211 5.50 14.54 -2.33
CA ASP A 211 4.87 13.52 -1.50
C ASP A 211 3.41 13.84 -1.18
N ILE A 212 3.16 15.03 -0.61
CA ILE A 212 1.80 15.51 -0.29
C ILE A 212 0.93 15.61 -1.56
N ARG A 213 1.49 16.04 -2.70
CA ARG A 213 0.74 16.08 -3.98
C ARG A 213 0.49 14.68 -4.56
N HIS A 214 1.28 13.69 -4.16
CA HIS A 214 1.10 12.30 -4.56
C HIS A 214 0.17 11.53 -3.62
N ASN A 215 -0.43 12.22 -2.65
CA ASN A 215 -1.29 11.63 -1.63
C ASN A 215 -0.59 10.46 -0.90
N GLY A 216 0.55 10.78 -0.25
CA GLY A 216 1.43 9.84 0.44
C GLY A 216 0.86 9.34 1.77
N ALA A 217 1.73 9.20 2.76
CA ALA A 217 1.47 8.50 4.02
C ALA A 217 1.05 9.42 5.19
N SER A 218 0.73 10.70 4.94
CA SER A 218 0.42 11.70 5.97
C SER A 218 -0.96 12.32 5.77
N TRP A 219 -1.62 12.68 6.87
CA TRP A 219 -2.89 13.43 6.85
C TRP A 219 -2.81 14.85 6.24
N LEU A 220 -1.61 15.37 5.95
CA LEU A 220 -1.43 16.74 5.43
C LEU A 220 -2.15 16.98 4.10
N ASP A 221 -2.24 15.95 3.25
CA ASP A 221 -2.96 15.98 1.97
C ASP A 221 -4.49 15.80 2.12
N ASN A 222 -4.98 15.56 3.34
CA ASN A 222 -6.39 15.33 3.67
C ASN A 222 -7.05 16.56 4.32
N GLY A 223 -6.49 17.75 4.12
CA GLY A 223 -7.03 18.99 4.69
C GLY A 223 -6.79 19.12 6.20
N ARG A 224 -5.76 18.46 6.73
CA ARG A 224 -5.29 18.60 8.12
C ARG A 224 -3.92 19.30 8.14
N PRO A 225 -3.90 20.64 8.03
CA PRO A 225 -2.64 21.39 7.97
C PRO A 225 -1.83 21.37 9.27
N ASP A 226 -2.42 20.87 10.37
CA ASP A 226 -1.81 20.68 11.68
C ASP A 226 -1.37 19.23 11.95
N ALA A 227 -1.50 18.34 10.95
CA ALA A 227 -1.07 16.96 11.06
C ALA A 227 0.46 16.83 11.15
N ALA A 228 0.90 15.70 11.69
CA ALA A 228 2.32 15.40 11.80
C ALA A 228 2.98 15.26 10.42
N LEU A 229 4.09 15.95 10.23
CA LEU A 229 4.87 15.91 8.98
C LEU A 229 5.79 14.68 8.90
N TRP A 230 6.16 14.07 10.03
CA TRP A 230 7.13 12.97 10.05
C TRP A 230 6.82 11.78 9.12
N PRO A 231 5.55 11.38 8.86
CA PRO A 231 5.26 10.29 7.93
C PRO A 231 5.70 10.60 6.51
N ALA A 232 5.36 11.80 6.00
CA ALA A 232 5.76 12.25 4.66
C ALA A 232 7.28 12.36 4.54
N VAL A 233 7.97 12.86 5.58
CA VAL A 233 9.45 12.92 5.59
C VAL A 233 10.06 11.52 5.50
N LEU A 234 9.52 10.56 6.24
CA LEU A 234 10.07 9.20 6.31
C LEU A 234 9.75 8.38 5.06
N GLU A 235 8.54 8.51 4.49
CA GLU A 235 8.14 7.91 3.21
C GLU A 235 9.03 8.44 2.07
N SER A 236 9.17 9.77 1.98
CA SER A 236 10.04 10.43 1.02
C SER A 236 11.50 9.94 1.10
N ALA A 237 12.06 9.84 2.31
CA ALA A 237 13.40 9.32 2.50
C ALA A 237 13.53 7.85 2.08
N TYR A 238 12.54 7.02 2.41
CA TYR A 238 12.51 5.61 2.03
C TYR A 238 12.43 5.44 0.51
N ALA A 239 11.58 6.21 -0.17
CA ALA A 239 11.47 6.22 -1.63
C ALA A 239 12.82 6.57 -2.28
N LYS A 240 13.51 7.61 -1.79
CA LYS A 240 14.84 8.02 -2.28
C LYS A 240 15.92 6.98 -2.01
N LEU A 241 15.85 6.27 -0.88
CA LEU A 241 16.76 5.18 -0.56
C LEU A 241 16.59 4.00 -1.54
N LYS A 242 15.35 3.64 -1.87
CA LYS A 242 15.06 2.50 -2.76
C LYS A 242 15.25 2.83 -4.24
N TYR A 243 15.03 4.08 -4.63
CA TYR A 243 15.10 4.54 -6.02
C TYR A 243 16.07 5.72 -6.16
N PRO A 244 17.37 5.52 -5.86
CA PRO A 244 18.34 6.62 -5.84
C PRO A 244 18.46 7.29 -7.22
N GLY A 245 18.43 8.62 -7.22
CA GLY A 245 18.54 9.44 -8.44
C GLY A 245 17.25 9.52 -9.28
N THR A 246 16.15 8.95 -8.80
CA THR A 246 14.82 9.06 -9.41
C THR A 246 14.10 10.30 -8.87
N ASP A 247 13.26 10.94 -9.68
CA ASP A 247 12.34 11.97 -9.18
C ASP A 247 11.42 11.37 -8.11
N LEU A 248 11.10 12.13 -7.07
CA LEU A 248 10.36 11.56 -5.94
C LEU A 248 8.96 11.09 -6.34
N ALA A 249 8.25 11.80 -7.23
CA ALA A 249 6.92 11.37 -7.65
C ALA A 249 6.95 10.02 -8.38
N ASP A 250 8.01 9.77 -9.16
CA ASP A 250 8.24 8.49 -9.82
C ASP A 250 8.67 7.39 -8.82
N ALA A 251 9.46 7.76 -7.81
CA ALA A 251 9.90 6.85 -6.74
C ALA A 251 8.76 6.43 -5.80
N LEU A 252 7.74 7.26 -5.64
CA LEU A 252 6.49 6.94 -4.95
C LEU A 252 5.52 6.13 -5.83
N GLY A 253 5.64 6.25 -7.15
CA GLY A 253 4.67 5.73 -8.11
C GLY A 253 4.38 4.22 -8.02
N ASN A 254 3.11 3.85 -8.20
CA ASN A 254 2.63 2.46 -8.12
C ASN A 254 3.12 1.53 -9.26
N GLU A 255 3.68 2.09 -10.33
CA GLU A 255 4.14 1.32 -11.49
C GLU A 255 5.62 0.97 -11.45
N ALA A 256 6.44 1.80 -10.79
CA ALA A 256 7.91 1.74 -10.85
C ALA A 256 8.59 1.94 -9.49
N GLY A 257 7.90 2.54 -8.52
CA GLY A 257 8.40 2.96 -7.23
C GLY A 257 7.97 2.06 -6.06
N ILE A 258 8.03 2.60 -4.84
CA ILE A 258 7.68 1.89 -3.61
C ILE A 258 6.20 1.47 -3.57
N GLY A 259 5.34 2.17 -4.33
CA GLY A 259 3.93 1.85 -4.49
C GLY A 259 3.63 0.55 -5.23
N GLN A 260 4.63 -0.15 -5.78
CA GLN A 260 4.43 -1.51 -6.33
C GLN A 260 4.08 -2.56 -5.24
N GLY A 261 4.25 -2.20 -3.97
CA GLY A 261 4.12 -3.09 -2.83
C GLY A 261 5.44 -3.73 -2.44
N GLY A 262 5.45 -4.30 -1.23
CA GLY A 262 6.65 -4.82 -0.60
C GLY A 262 6.32 -5.62 0.65
N TYR A 263 7.34 -5.93 1.44
CA TYR A 263 7.19 -6.73 2.66
C TYR A 263 7.56 -5.91 3.90
N ALA A 264 6.75 -6.05 4.96
CA ALA A 264 6.96 -5.34 6.21
C ALA A 264 8.35 -5.58 6.82
N LYS A 265 8.91 -6.79 6.66
CA LYS A 265 10.27 -7.11 7.12
C LYS A 265 11.37 -6.30 6.42
N ASP A 266 11.17 -5.93 5.15
CA ASP A 266 12.15 -5.18 4.36
C ASP A 266 12.05 -3.68 4.65
N ALA A 267 10.84 -3.17 4.92
CA ALA A 267 10.64 -1.84 5.51
C ALA A 267 11.26 -1.77 6.90
N LEU A 268 10.98 -2.77 7.76
CA LEU A 268 11.51 -2.84 9.11
C LEU A 268 13.05 -2.86 9.11
N GLU A 269 13.66 -3.63 8.20
CA GLU A 269 15.11 -3.64 8.03
C GLU A 269 15.66 -2.25 7.69
N ALA A 270 15.02 -1.53 6.77
CA ALA A 270 15.48 -0.19 6.42
C ALA A 270 15.32 0.81 7.58
N LEU A 271 14.25 0.70 8.37
CA LEU A 271 13.97 1.63 9.46
C LEU A 271 14.74 1.29 10.74
N THR A 272 15.16 0.03 10.91
CA THR A 272 15.71 -0.46 12.20
C THR A 272 17.06 -1.17 12.10
N GLY A 273 17.55 -1.45 10.89
CA GLY A 273 18.76 -2.24 10.66
C GLY A 273 18.58 -3.75 10.87
N ASN A 274 17.37 -4.23 11.17
CA ASN A 274 17.09 -5.65 11.30
C ASN A 274 15.70 -6.02 10.77
N ARG A 275 15.58 -7.24 10.23
CA ARG A 275 14.33 -7.75 9.63
C ARG A 275 13.28 -8.19 10.65
N GLY A 276 13.61 -8.21 11.94
CA GLY A 276 12.78 -8.80 12.98
C GLY A 276 12.63 -10.33 12.84
N THR A 277 11.69 -10.88 13.62
CA THR A 277 11.28 -12.28 13.57
C THR A 277 9.96 -12.40 12.80
N VAL A 278 9.97 -13.19 11.73
CA VAL A 278 8.77 -13.48 10.94
C VAL A 278 8.18 -14.81 11.39
N ILE A 279 6.95 -14.78 11.90
CA ILE A 279 6.18 -15.95 12.28
C ILE A 279 5.11 -16.20 11.21
N LYS A 280 5.15 -17.38 10.59
CA LYS A 280 4.14 -17.76 9.62
C LYS A 280 3.07 -18.65 10.26
N PRO A 281 1.79 -18.30 10.21
CA PRO A 281 0.72 -19.11 10.81
C PRO A 281 0.61 -20.51 10.23
N GLU A 282 1.01 -20.72 8.97
CA GLU A 282 1.09 -22.05 8.36
C GLU A 282 1.97 -23.03 9.16
N ASN A 283 3.00 -22.52 9.84
CA ASN A 283 3.90 -23.32 10.66
C ASN A 283 3.28 -23.72 12.00
N VAL A 284 2.25 -23.01 12.49
CA VAL A 284 1.63 -23.29 13.80
C VAL A 284 1.04 -24.70 13.84
N TRP A 285 0.48 -25.16 12.72
CA TRP A 285 -0.05 -26.52 12.55
C TRP A 285 1.01 -27.61 12.70
N PHE A 286 2.29 -27.28 12.50
CA PHE A 286 3.40 -28.23 12.58
C PHE A 286 4.27 -28.05 13.83
N THR A 287 4.23 -26.87 14.47
CA THR A 287 5.23 -26.46 15.47
C THR A 287 4.67 -26.13 16.85
N ASN A 288 3.34 -26.15 17.04
CA ASN A 288 2.69 -25.69 18.29
C ASN A 288 3.11 -24.26 18.70
N GLN A 289 3.46 -23.39 17.74
CA GLN A 289 3.84 -22.01 18.04
C GLN A 289 2.66 -21.21 18.61
N HIS A 290 2.89 -20.57 19.76
CA HIS A 290 1.92 -19.70 20.43
C HIS A 290 2.03 -18.27 19.89
N ILE A 291 1.40 -17.99 18.73
CA ILE A 291 1.42 -16.66 18.11
C ILE A 291 0.88 -15.59 19.05
N ASP A 292 -0.17 -15.91 19.81
CA ASP A 292 -0.74 -15.03 20.83
C ASP A 292 0.29 -14.59 21.88
N GLN A 293 1.09 -15.53 22.38
CA GLN A 293 2.14 -15.25 23.36
C GLN A 293 3.29 -14.46 22.75
N ALA A 294 3.66 -14.74 21.50
CA ALA A 294 4.68 -13.98 20.79
C ALA A 294 4.26 -12.52 20.59
N ILE A 295 3.03 -12.27 20.13
CA ILE A 295 2.47 -10.93 20.00
C ILE A 295 2.38 -10.25 21.36
N SER A 296 1.78 -10.90 22.36
CA SER A 296 1.62 -10.31 23.69
C SER A 296 2.96 -9.99 24.35
N GLY A 297 3.96 -10.86 24.20
CA GLY A 297 5.31 -10.64 24.72
C GLY A 297 6.00 -9.46 24.05
N ALA A 298 5.92 -9.39 22.72
CA ALA A 298 6.49 -8.30 21.93
C ALA A 298 5.88 -6.94 22.30
N LEU A 299 4.56 -6.86 22.39
CA LEU A 299 3.88 -5.62 22.79
C LEU A 299 4.26 -5.20 24.21
N ALA A 300 4.38 -6.16 25.14
CA ALA A 300 4.78 -5.89 26.52
C ALA A 300 6.24 -5.40 26.65
N THR A 301 7.10 -5.71 25.68
CA THR A 301 8.50 -5.27 25.62
C THR A 301 8.72 -4.12 24.64
N HIS A 302 7.64 -3.44 24.22
CA HIS A 302 7.71 -2.30 23.31
C HIS A 302 8.42 -2.62 21.98
N GLN A 303 8.13 -3.80 21.42
CA GLN A 303 8.57 -4.18 20.09
C GLN A 303 7.48 -3.85 19.05
N PRO A 304 7.86 -3.36 17.85
CA PRO A 304 6.90 -3.12 16.78
C PRO A 304 6.38 -4.45 16.24
N VAL A 305 5.07 -4.56 16.04
CA VAL A 305 4.43 -5.77 15.52
C VAL A 305 3.49 -5.42 14.37
N THR A 306 3.68 -6.08 13.24
CA THR A 306 2.79 -5.99 12.08
C THR A 306 2.23 -7.35 11.67
N VAL A 307 1.07 -7.33 11.02
CA VAL A 307 0.41 -8.51 10.45
C VAL A 307 0.22 -8.29 8.96
N SER A 308 0.71 -9.21 8.13
CA SER A 308 0.44 -9.23 6.69
C SER A 308 -0.67 -10.22 6.37
N THR A 309 -1.53 -9.88 5.42
CA THR A 309 -2.60 -10.76 4.93
C THR A 309 -2.26 -11.40 3.59
N THR A 310 -2.85 -12.55 3.31
CA THR A 310 -2.74 -13.26 2.03
C THR A 310 -3.68 -12.63 0.98
N PRO A 311 -3.60 -13.05 -0.30
CA PRO A 311 -4.60 -12.69 -1.31
C PRO A 311 -6.04 -13.15 -0.96
N GLU A 312 -6.18 -14.14 -0.07
CA GLU A 312 -7.45 -14.62 0.48
C GLU A 312 -7.74 -14.03 1.88
N GLY A 313 -7.14 -12.88 2.22
CA GLY A 313 -7.04 -12.26 3.55
C GLY A 313 -8.33 -11.95 4.34
N SER A 314 -9.49 -12.38 3.85
CA SER A 314 -10.78 -12.27 4.54
C SER A 314 -10.71 -12.85 5.96
N PRO A 315 -11.20 -12.13 6.98
CA PRO A 315 -12.14 -11.02 6.88
C PRO A 315 -11.49 -9.63 6.76
N LEU A 316 -10.16 -9.55 6.65
CA LEU A 316 -9.41 -8.31 6.49
C LEU A 316 -9.20 -7.96 5.01
N THR A 317 -8.61 -6.80 4.75
CA THR A 317 -8.12 -6.42 3.42
C THR A 317 -7.08 -7.43 2.95
N GLN A 318 -7.25 -7.92 1.73
CA GLN A 318 -6.32 -8.86 1.09
C GLN A 318 -4.98 -8.18 0.72
N SER A 319 -3.88 -8.94 0.74
CA SER A 319 -2.54 -8.46 0.35
C SER A 319 -2.15 -7.13 1.00
N HIS A 320 -2.43 -7.00 2.29
CA HIS A 320 -2.30 -5.75 3.05
C HIS A 320 -1.50 -5.95 4.33
N VAL A 321 -0.99 -4.87 4.91
CA VAL A 321 -0.26 -4.89 6.18
C VAL A 321 -0.96 -4.02 7.21
N TYR A 322 -1.13 -4.56 8.41
CA TYR A 322 -1.76 -3.92 9.56
C TYR A 322 -0.75 -3.73 10.71
N VAL A 323 -0.94 -2.67 11.49
CA VAL A 323 -0.26 -2.51 12.80
C VAL A 323 -1.01 -3.36 13.83
N VAL A 324 -0.29 -4.07 14.69
CA VAL A 324 -0.90 -4.70 15.86
C VAL A 324 -0.87 -3.73 17.02
N GLU A 325 -2.05 -3.24 17.42
CA GLU A 325 -2.24 -2.28 18.51
C GLU A 325 -2.40 -2.98 19.87
N GLY A 326 -2.87 -4.22 19.86
CA GLY A 326 -3.15 -4.94 21.09
C GLY A 326 -3.55 -6.39 20.86
N ILE A 327 -3.44 -7.18 21.92
CA ILE A 327 -4.00 -8.52 21.98
C ILE A 327 -4.57 -8.77 23.38
N SER A 328 -5.69 -9.49 23.46
CA SER A 328 -6.30 -9.89 24.72
C SER A 328 -6.80 -11.33 24.62
N GLY A 329 -6.79 -12.07 25.74
CA GLY A 329 -7.09 -13.51 25.75
C GLY A 329 -5.88 -14.36 25.35
N THR A 330 -6.11 -15.64 25.05
CA THR A 330 -5.05 -16.63 24.78
C THR A 330 -5.45 -17.63 23.71
N GLY A 331 -4.44 -18.26 23.10
CA GLY A 331 -4.60 -19.26 22.05
C GLY A 331 -5.34 -18.72 20.82
N SER A 332 -6.05 -19.61 20.13
CA SER A 332 -6.86 -19.26 18.96
C SER A 332 -8.06 -18.35 19.28
N ASP A 333 -8.45 -18.25 20.55
CA ASP A 333 -9.55 -17.38 21.01
C ASP A 333 -9.09 -15.98 21.39
N ALA A 334 -7.77 -15.71 21.36
CA ALA A 334 -7.25 -14.37 21.56
C ALA A 334 -7.85 -13.39 20.55
N MET A 335 -8.19 -12.19 20.99
CA MET A 335 -8.67 -11.09 20.16
C MET A 335 -7.53 -10.13 19.89
N VAL A 336 -7.18 -9.93 18.62
CA VAL A 336 -6.13 -9.03 18.16
C VAL A 336 -6.77 -7.74 17.66
N THR A 337 -6.31 -6.60 18.17
CA THR A 337 -6.68 -5.28 17.67
C THR A 337 -5.66 -4.84 16.64
N LEU A 338 -6.14 -4.55 15.43
CA LEU A 338 -5.35 -4.17 14.27
C LEU A 338 -5.72 -2.77 13.81
N ARG A 339 -4.74 -1.96 13.45
CA ARG A 339 -4.95 -0.69 12.75
C ARG A 339 -4.66 -0.88 11.27
N ASN A 340 -5.61 -0.49 10.43
CA ASN A 340 -5.41 -0.37 8.99
C ASN A 340 -4.73 0.97 8.68
N PRO A 341 -3.56 1.02 8.02
CA PRO A 341 -2.92 2.27 7.62
C PRO A 341 -3.77 3.11 6.64
N TRP A 342 -4.79 2.55 5.98
CA TRP A 342 -5.78 3.34 5.22
C TRP A 342 -6.71 4.17 6.10
N GLU A 343 -6.66 3.96 7.42
CA GLU A 343 -7.51 4.61 8.43
C GLU A 343 -9.00 4.26 8.28
N THR A 344 -9.32 3.15 7.61
CA THR A 344 -10.68 2.60 7.43
C THR A 344 -10.63 1.09 7.16
N ASN A 345 -11.70 0.36 7.50
CA ASN A 345 -11.88 -1.05 7.11
C ASN A 345 -13.14 -1.26 6.25
N THR A 346 -13.65 -0.19 5.62
CA THR A 346 -14.79 -0.26 4.69
C THR A 346 -14.49 -1.13 3.49
N GLY A 347 -15.49 -1.89 3.02
CA GLY A 347 -15.33 -2.78 1.87
C GLY A 347 -14.63 -4.11 2.17
N THR A 348 -14.30 -4.37 3.44
CA THR A 348 -13.94 -5.70 3.94
C THR A 348 -15.19 -6.42 4.46
N PRO A 349 -15.16 -7.74 4.69
CA PRO A 349 -16.25 -8.45 5.37
C PRO A 349 -16.63 -7.93 6.78
N ILE A 350 -15.76 -7.16 7.44
CA ILE A 350 -16.05 -6.55 8.75
C ILE A 350 -16.74 -5.17 8.58
N ASP A 351 -16.50 -4.49 7.46
CA ASP A 351 -17.13 -3.25 6.99
C ASP A 351 -17.37 -2.18 8.08
N THR A 352 -16.29 -1.61 8.61
CA THR A 352 -16.34 -0.46 9.54
C THR A 352 -15.56 0.73 8.99
N PRO A 353 -16.05 1.98 9.17
CA PRO A 353 -15.27 3.19 8.84
C PRO A 353 -14.08 3.42 9.78
N ASP A 354 -13.99 2.67 10.88
CA ASP A 354 -12.91 2.85 11.84
C ASP A 354 -11.58 2.30 11.30
N ALA A 355 -10.48 2.97 11.64
CA ALA A 355 -9.13 2.49 11.39
C ALA A 355 -8.81 1.20 12.17
N LEU A 356 -9.41 1.05 13.36
CA LEU A 356 -9.21 -0.09 14.23
C LEU A 356 -10.26 -1.18 14.00
N VAL A 357 -9.78 -2.42 14.01
CA VAL A 357 -10.63 -3.61 13.98
C VAL A 357 -10.12 -4.65 14.97
N THR A 358 -11.03 -5.33 15.65
CA THR A 358 -10.68 -6.42 16.57
C THR A 358 -11.17 -7.75 16.01
N VAL A 359 -10.24 -8.68 15.80
CA VAL A 359 -10.52 -9.98 15.15
C VAL A 359 -9.98 -11.11 16.00
N ARG A 360 -10.63 -12.27 15.95
CA ARG A 360 -10.16 -13.48 16.63
C ARG A 360 -8.93 -14.02 15.92
N LEU A 361 -7.86 -14.27 16.66
CA LEU A 361 -6.57 -14.74 16.13
C LEU A 361 -6.72 -16.06 15.38
N GLY A 362 -7.57 -16.98 15.86
CA GLY A 362 -7.86 -18.24 15.18
C GLY A 362 -8.46 -18.06 13.79
N ASP A 363 -9.24 -17.00 13.56
CA ASP A 363 -9.82 -16.71 12.25
C ASP A 363 -8.75 -16.17 11.29
N LEU A 364 -7.71 -15.51 11.81
CA LEU A 364 -6.56 -15.03 11.04
C LEU A 364 -5.54 -16.14 10.74
N ILE A 365 -5.25 -17.01 11.71
CA ILE A 365 -4.45 -18.23 11.51
C ILE A 365 -5.15 -19.15 10.51
N GLY A 366 -6.48 -19.22 10.61
CA GLY A 366 -7.35 -19.97 9.75
C GLY A 366 -7.43 -21.46 10.08
N SER A 367 -7.79 -22.29 9.10
CA SER A 367 -8.15 -23.69 9.31
C SER A 367 -7.44 -24.62 8.33
N GLY A 368 -7.17 -25.86 8.75
CA GLY A 368 -6.62 -26.91 7.87
C GLY A 368 -5.09 -26.84 7.69
N LEU A 369 -4.56 -27.83 6.96
CA LEU A 369 -3.15 -27.84 6.56
C LEU A 369 -2.95 -26.85 5.39
N PRO A 370 -1.82 -26.10 5.36
CA PRO A 370 -1.53 -25.16 4.29
C PRO A 370 -1.53 -25.83 2.91
N GLY A 371 -2.16 -25.19 1.93
CA GLY A 371 -2.42 -25.72 0.58
C GLY A 371 -3.93 -25.74 0.25
N PRO A 372 -4.40 -26.56 -0.71
CA PRO A 372 -5.81 -26.57 -1.14
C PRO A 372 -6.81 -27.08 -0.08
N LEU A 373 -6.32 -27.43 1.11
CA LEU A 373 -7.07 -28.08 2.18
C LEU A 373 -7.33 -27.15 3.38
N GLY A 374 -6.94 -25.88 3.30
CA GLY A 374 -7.07 -24.92 4.39
C GLY A 374 -7.19 -23.46 3.94
N THR A 375 -7.72 -22.61 4.81
CA THR A 375 -7.79 -21.16 4.62
C THR A 375 -6.79 -20.51 5.57
N HIS A 376 -5.91 -19.62 5.09
CA HIS A 376 -4.96 -18.89 5.93
C HIS A 376 -4.98 -17.40 5.58
N PRO A 377 -5.88 -16.62 6.20
CA PRO A 377 -6.01 -15.19 5.91
C PRO A 377 -4.76 -14.37 6.25
N MET A 378 -4.04 -14.76 7.30
CA MET A 378 -2.78 -14.13 7.71
C MET A 378 -1.60 -14.80 6.98
N ALA A 379 -0.77 -14.00 6.33
CA ALA A 379 0.46 -14.44 5.68
C ALA A 379 1.60 -14.58 6.71
N CYS A 380 1.76 -13.59 7.58
CA CYS A 380 2.71 -13.64 8.68
C CYS A 380 2.44 -12.56 9.74
N VAL A 381 3.03 -12.78 10.91
CA VAL A 381 3.30 -11.76 11.93
C VAL A 381 4.78 -11.39 11.83
N ASN A 382 5.11 -10.10 11.79
CA ASN A 382 6.48 -9.63 11.84
C ASN A 382 6.72 -8.86 13.14
N ILE A 383 7.63 -9.35 13.98
CA ILE A 383 7.99 -8.75 15.27
C ILE A 383 9.37 -8.13 15.16
N GLY A 384 9.48 -6.82 15.23
CA GLY A 384 10.76 -6.14 15.12
C GLY A 384 11.54 -6.08 16.42
N SER A 385 12.84 -5.83 16.28
CA SER A 385 13.69 -5.41 17.38
C SER A 385 14.14 -3.98 17.10
N LEU A 386 14.16 -3.13 18.12
CA LEU A 386 14.83 -1.83 18.04
C LEU A 386 16.19 -2.01 18.70
N GLY A 387 17.25 -1.60 18.00
CA GLY A 387 18.65 -1.89 18.34
C GLY A 387 19.28 -0.89 19.28
#